data_AF-A0AAE3DMJ4-F1
#
_entry.id   AF-A0AAE3DMJ4-F1
#
_cell.length_a   1.000
_cell.length_b   1.000
_cell.length_c   1.000
_cell.angle_alpha   90.00
_cell.angle_beta   90.00
_cell.angle_gamma   90.00
#
_symmetry.space_group_name_H-M   'P 1'
#
loop_
_entity.id
_entity.type
_entity.pdbx_description
1 polymer ?
#
loop_
_entity_poly.entity_id
_entity_poly.type
_entity_poly.pdbx_seq_one_letter_code
_entity_poly.pdbx_strand_id
1 'polypeptide(L)'
;MKGRKIRIRQGVKGWLLALAMVLSLCSGWKQDVCAQQSQSSSSNLMQDVDTDKKGSIEILFDTMRDEPVANAEFTLYQVAAMVDRGGYTVLELTGGFEGCGVQLKNLTAQQSKEASAALLEYQKANHISGDTKKTDANGKLSWTGLQTGLYLLVPGQMQKYRTDPSLISIPTNLNAQLLYDMSVNPKAERIPDPVYPPEESEEPTTPEVKKPPKKTEIIVTPQITLEQKTPEKLPQTGQLRWPILALSAVGAVLLFLGWWIGRKKKDCSKALMGLGILLAAGAVGISAYNIWDSSRAEAAVEASLEAYEEELAAVEQESEALPVDENSGMTFVEADGLCWIGELEIPSLQLTLPVADPWSYPSLKKAPCRYTGSAEENSLIIAAHNYKRHFGNIGLLPEGATVKFTAVSGDVYEYEVEKVETLNPYAVDEMLSGDWDLTLFTCTYGGRKRVTVRCSLVG
;
A
#
# COMPACT_ATOMS: atom_id res chain seq x y z
N MET A 1 59.67 -18.52 34.53
CA MET A 1 59.97 -17.58 33.42
C MET A 1 58.66 -17.09 32.81
N LYS A 2 58.65 -15.84 32.37
CA LYS A 2 57.52 -14.91 32.15
C LYS A 2 56.34 -15.42 31.30
N GLY A 3 55.12 -15.24 31.80
CA GLY A 3 53.88 -15.32 31.01
C GLY A 3 53.76 -14.13 30.05
N ARG A 4 53.51 -14.43 28.76
CA ARG A 4 53.26 -13.42 27.72
C ARG A 4 51.82 -12.91 27.84
N LYS A 5 51.65 -11.67 28.31
CA LYS A 5 50.41 -10.91 28.13
C LYS A 5 50.30 -10.47 26.67
N ILE A 6 49.33 -11.01 25.94
CA ILE A 6 48.96 -10.54 24.60
C ILE A 6 48.30 -9.17 24.76
N ARG A 7 49.04 -8.13 24.40
CA ARG A 7 48.57 -6.74 24.42
C ARG A 7 47.81 -6.47 23.12
N ILE A 8 46.49 -6.73 23.12
CA ILE A 8 45.62 -6.36 22.01
C ILE A 8 45.62 -4.82 21.91
N ARG A 9 46.10 -4.28 20.79
CA ARG A 9 46.15 -2.84 20.51
C ARG A 9 44.75 -2.23 20.66
N GLN A 10 44.63 -1.17 21.45
CA GLN A 10 43.37 -0.45 21.72
C GLN A 10 42.66 0.06 20.44
N GLY A 11 43.35 0.20 19.31
CA GLY A 11 42.76 0.59 18.02
C GLY A 11 41.84 -0.47 17.38
N VAL A 12 42.06 -1.77 17.67
CA VAL A 12 41.25 -2.86 17.08
C VAL A 12 39.86 -2.92 17.73
N LYS A 13 39.74 -2.51 19.00
CA LYS A 13 38.46 -2.44 19.71
C LYS A 13 37.56 -1.32 19.17
N GLY A 14 38.15 -0.19 18.76
CA GLY A 14 37.41 0.90 18.13
C GLY A 14 36.87 0.54 16.74
N TRP A 15 37.66 -0.20 15.94
CA TRP A 15 37.21 -0.72 14.64
C TRP A 15 36.16 -1.82 14.78
N LEU A 16 36.28 -2.72 15.75
CA LEU A 16 35.25 -3.75 16.01
C LEU A 16 33.95 -3.14 16.56
N LEU A 17 34.02 -2.09 17.38
CA LEU A 17 32.84 -1.35 17.85
C LEU A 17 32.20 -0.52 16.73
N ALA A 18 32.99 0.09 15.85
CA ALA A 18 32.49 0.80 14.68
C ALA A 18 31.90 -0.16 13.64
N LEU A 19 32.54 -1.32 13.41
CA LEU A 19 32.02 -2.39 12.55
C LEU A 19 30.76 -3.02 13.17
N ALA A 20 30.69 -3.19 14.49
CA ALA A 20 29.48 -3.66 15.18
C ALA A 20 28.37 -2.61 15.19
N MET A 21 28.67 -1.31 15.27
CA MET A 21 27.68 -0.24 15.09
C MET A 21 27.20 -0.15 13.64
N VAL A 22 28.10 -0.30 12.65
CA VAL A 22 27.74 -0.33 11.23
C VAL A 22 26.96 -1.60 10.91
N LEU A 23 27.33 -2.76 11.44
CA LEU A 23 26.58 -4.01 11.32
C LEU A 23 25.26 -3.98 12.11
N SER A 24 25.18 -3.22 13.21
CA SER A 24 23.92 -2.96 13.95
C SER A 24 23.03 -1.94 13.26
N LEU A 25 23.60 -1.02 12.45
CA LEU A 25 22.89 -0.10 11.56
C LEU A 25 22.48 -0.81 10.25
N CYS A 26 23.25 -1.81 9.81
CA CYS A 26 22.93 -2.67 8.66
C CYS A 26 22.05 -3.88 9.04
N SER A 27 21.97 -4.28 10.31
CA SER A 27 21.01 -5.30 10.77
C SER A 27 19.58 -4.75 10.86
N GLY A 28 19.41 -3.43 10.73
CA GLY A 28 18.13 -2.79 10.43
C GLY A 28 17.77 -2.82 8.94
N TRP A 29 18.56 -3.49 8.10
CA TRP A 29 18.26 -3.75 6.70
C TRP A 29 17.88 -5.23 6.52
N LYS A 30 16.91 -5.71 7.29
CA LYS A 30 15.93 -6.56 6.63
C LYS A 30 15.08 -5.60 5.82
N GLN A 31 14.98 -5.82 4.52
CA GLN A 31 13.95 -5.17 3.72
C GLN A 31 12.63 -5.50 4.40
N ASP A 32 12.05 -4.55 5.11
CA ASP A 32 10.65 -4.59 5.48
C ASP A 32 9.90 -4.46 4.16
N VAL A 33 9.74 -5.60 3.47
CA VAL A 33 8.68 -5.81 2.51
C VAL A 33 7.41 -5.78 3.35
N CYS A 34 6.98 -4.57 3.70
CA CYS A 34 5.68 -4.34 4.28
C CYS A 34 4.68 -4.61 3.17
N ALA A 35 4.21 -5.86 3.09
CA ALA A 35 2.96 -6.16 2.44
C ALA A 35 1.87 -5.43 3.24
N GLN A 36 1.58 -4.19 2.86
CA GLN A 36 0.33 -3.56 3.22
C GLN A 36 -0.78 -4.46 2.69
N GLN A 37 -1.61 -4.96 3.58
CA GLN A 37 -2.69 -5.85 3.24
C GLN A 37 -3.76 -5.10 2.42
N SER A 38 -3.74 -5.31 1.11
CA SER A 38 -4.90 -5.51 0.21
C SER A 38 -4.44 -5.44 -1.25
N GLN A 39 -3.61 -6.41 -1.65
CA GLN A 39 -3.75 -6.96 -3.00
C GLN A 39 -4.27 -8.38 -2.79
N SER A 40 -5.41 -8.66 -3.40
CA SER A 40 -6.08 -9.94 -3.33
C SER A 40 -5.12 -11.07 -3.69
N SER A 41 -4.84 -11.93 -2.70
CA SER A 41 -3.90 -13.05 -2.83
C SER A 41 -4.45 -14.22 -3.63
N SER A 42 -5.41 -13.97 -4.52
CA SER A 42 -6.15 -14.97 -5.28
C SER A 42 -5.89 -14.81 -6.77
N SER A 43 -4.62 -14.76 -7.20
CA SER A 43 -4.29 -14.96 -8.60
C SER A 43 -4.41 -16.45 -8.93
N ASN A 44 -5.30 -16.79 -9.87
CA ASN A 44 -5.75 -18.16 -10.13
C ASN A 44 -4.81 -19.07 -10.92
N LEU A 45 -3.63 -18.63 -11.31
CA LEU A 45 -2.68 -19.50 -12.00
C LEU A 45 -1.28 -19.18 -11.50
N MET A 46 -0.81 -19.98 -10.56
CA MET A 46 0.61 -20.03 -10.25
C MET A 46 1.16 -21.27 -10.95
N GLN A 47 1.75 -21.05 -12.12
CA GLN A 47 2.64 -22.03 -12.73
C GLN A 47 3.88 -22.16 -11.82
N ASP A 48 4.41 -23.37 -11.70
CA ASP A 48 5.60 -23.70 -10.89
C ASP A 48 5.49 -23.53 -9.36
N VAL A 49 4.29 -23.73 -8.76
CA VAL A 49 4.18 -23.87 -7.30
C VAL A 49 4.74 -25.23 -6.85
N ASP A 50 5.76 -25.19 -6.01
CA ASP A 50 6.21 -26.33 -5.24
C ASP A 50 5.25 -26.52 -4.06
N THR A 51 4.26 -27.40 -4.25
CA THR A 51 3.20 -27.65 -3.25
C THR A 51 3.72 -28.38 -2.01
N ASP A 52 4.88 -29.07 -2.10
CA ASP A 52 5.52 -29.76 -0.98
C ASP A 52 6.26 -28.80 -0.05
N LYS A 53 6.71 -27.66 -0.58
CA LYS A 53 7.42 -26.64 0.19
C LYS A 53 6.52 -26.04 1.29
N LYS A 54 7.11 -25.86 2.46
CA LYS A 54 6.46 -25.25 3.62
C LYS A 54 6.76 -23.76 3.68
N GLY A 55 5.79 -22.99 4.17
CA GLY A 55 5.88 -21.56 4.34
C GLY A 55 5.76 -21.09 5.79
N SER A 56 5.76 -19.78 5.95
CA SER A 56 5.53 -19.11 7.23
C SER A 56 4.78 -17.79 7.06
N ILE A 57 4.01 -17.43 8.09
CA ILE A 57 3.34 -16.14 8.21
C ILE A 57 3.84 -15.48 9.50
N GLU A 58 4.53 -14.36 9.37
CA GLU A 58 4.87 -13.45 10.47
C GLU A 58 3.86 -12.32 10.50
N ILE A 59 3.30 -12.02 11.67
CA ILE A 59 2.46 -10.85 11.91
C ILE A 59 3.31 -9.81 12.61
N LEU A 60 3.28 -8.58 12.10
CA LEU A 60 3.81 -7.38 12.73
C LEU A 60 2.62 -6.48 13.06
N PHE A 61 2.21 -6.44 14.32
CA PHE A 61 1.04 -5.69 14.75
C PHE A 61 1.45 -4.47 15.58
N ASP A 62 1.25 -3.30 14.99
CA ASP A 62 1.53 -2.01 15.59
C ASP A 62 0.33 -1.06 15.45
N THR A 63 0.37 0.01 16.23
CA THR A 63 -0.60 1.10 16.10
C THR A 63 -0.25 1.98 14.90
N MET A 64 -1.17 2.86 14.50
CA MET A 64 -0.93 3.90 13.47
C MET A 64 0.23 4.87 13.77
N ARG A 65 0.89 4.76 14.94
CA ARG A 65 2.09 5.51 15.34
C ARG A 65 3.34 4.65 15.44
N ASP A 66 3.33 3.45 14.84
CA ASP A 66 4.41 2.45 14.87
C ASP A 66 4.71 1.94 16.30
N GLU A 67 3.72 2.00 17.21
CA GLU A 67 3.87 1.43 18.56
C GLU A 67 3.44 -0.04 18.54
N PRO A 68 4.31 -0.99 18.94
CA PRO A 68 3.96 -2.41 18.92
C PRO A 68 2.80 -2.72 19.87
N VAL A 69 1.83 -3.49 19.40
CA VAL A 69 0.68 -3.92 20.19
C VAL A 69 0.92 -5.32 20.71
N ALA A 70 1.31 -5.42 21.98
CA ALA A 70 1.53 -6.69 22.66
C ALA A 70 0.24 -7.38 23.09
N ASN A 71 0.27 -8.71 23.20
CA ASN A 71 -0.85 -9.56 23.61
C ASN A 71 -2.10 -9.47 22.72
N ALA A 72 -1.97 -8.96 21.50
CA ALA A 72 -3.03 -9.02 20.50
C ALA A 72 -3.19 -10.46 20.02
N GLU A 73 -4.41 -10.97 20.09
CA GLU A 73 -4.73 -12.35 19.73
C GLU A 73 -5.09 -12.43 18.26
N PHE A 74 -4.52 -13.42 17.57
CA PHE A 74 -4.86 -13.76 16.19
C PHE A 74 -5.01 -15.27 16.06
N THR A 75 -5.98 -15.70 15.28
CA THR A 75 -6.24 -17.11 14.98
C THR A 75 -6.10 -17.33 13.48
N LEU A 76 -5.33 -18.34 13.10
CA LEU A 76 -5.11 -18.72 11.71
C LEU A 76 -5.90 -19.99 11.37
N TYR A 77 -6.68 -19.94 10.29
CA TYR A 77 -7.42 -21.09 9.76
C TYR A 77 -6.92 -21.42 8.35
N GLN A 78 -6.68 -22.68 8.05
CA GLN A 78 -6.43 -23.11 6.66
C GLN A 78 -7.78 -23.31 5.97
N VAL A 79 -8.07 -22.46 4.97
CA VAL A 79 -9.34 -22.45 4.24
C VAL A 79 -9.29 -23.34 3.02
N ALA A 80 -8.14 -23.36 2.33
CA ALA A 80 -7.94 -24.17 1.14
C ALA A 80 -6.49 -24.68 1.07
N ALA A 81 -6.30 -25.87 0.52
CA ALA A 81 -4.99 -26.41 0.16
C ALA A 81 -4.72 -26.16 -1.33
N MET A 82 -3.46 -25.92 -1.67
CA MET A 82 -3.02 -25.93 -3.07
C MET A 82 -2.69 -27.36 -3.48
N VAL A 83 -3.29 -27.82 -4.58
CA VAL A 83 -3.12 -29.19 -5.09
C VAL A 83 -2.66 -29.12 -6.54
N ASP A 84 -1.57 -29.81 -6.86
CA ASP A 84 -1.10 -29.97 -8.23
C ASP A 84 -2.01 -30.95 -9.00
N ARG A 85 -2.48 -30.53 -10.17
CA ARG A 85 -3.32 -31.31 -11.08
C ARG A 85 -2.67 -31.49 -12.45
N GLY A 86 -1.38 -31.84 -12.45
CA GLY A 86 -0.68 -32.23 -13.67
C GLY A 86 -0.24 -31.03 -14.49
N GLY A 87 0.42 -30.08 -13.84
CA GLY A 87 1.01 -28.89 -14.48
C GLY A 87 0.29 -27.58 -14.20
N TYR A 88 -0.77 -27.61 -13.38
CA TYR A 88 -1.42 -26.42 -12.84
C TYR A 88 -1.89 -26.68 -11.41
N THR A 89 -1.83 -25.64 -10.58
CA THR A 89 -2.20 -25.69 -9.17
C THR A 89 -3.63 -25.20 -8.99
N VAL A 90 -4.45 -25.94 -8.26
CA VAL A 90 -5.83 -25.54 -7.90
C VAL A 90 -5.95 -25.37 -6.40
N LEU A 91 -6.80 -24.43 -5.97
CA LEU A 91 -7.23 -24.30 -4.58
C LEU A 91 -8.41 -25.24 -4.32
N GLU A 92 -8.23 -26.19 -3.40
CA GLU A 92 -9.27 -27.08 -2.91
C GLU A 92 -9.60 -26.70 -1.46
N LEU A 93 -10.87 -26.36 -1.19
CA LEU A 93 -11.33 -26.07 0.17
C LEU A 93 -10.98 -27.22 1.12
N THR A 94 -10.54 -26.88 2.32
CA THR A 94 -10.12 -27.85 3.34
C THR A 94 -10.40 -27.33 4.75
N GLY A 95 -10.00 -28.07 5.79
CA GLY A 95 -10.02 -27.59 7.16
C GLY A 95 -11.43 -27.33 7.72
N GLY A 96 -12.46 -27.96 7.16
CA GLY A 96 -13.86 -27.75 7.54
C GLY A 96 -14.61 -26.74 6.67
N PHE A 97 -13.94 -26.09 5.70
CA PHE A 97 -14.53 -25.10 4.80
C PHE A 97 -15.14 -25.69 3.50
N GLU A 98 -15.15 -27.01 3.33
CA GLU A 98 -15.58 -27.73 2.12
C GLU A 98 -17.04 -27.47 1.68
N GLY A 99 -17.84 -26.81 2.52
CA GLY A 99 -19.24 -26.45 2.25
C GLY A 99 -19.55 -24.95 2.34
N CYS A 100 -18.55 -24.07 2.39
CA CYS A 100 -18.78 -22.64 2.62
C CYS A 100 -19.46 -21.91 1.47
N GLY A 101 -19.37 -22.45 0.24
CA GLY A 101 -19.96 -21.83 -0.97
C GLY A 101 -19.30 -20.51 -1.38
N VAL A 102 -18.22 -20.09 -0.72
CA VAL A 102 -17.50 -18.86 -1.03
C VAL A 102 -16.61 -19.09 -2.25
N GLN A 103 -16.72 -18.22 -3.25
CA GLN A 103 -15.80 -18.22 -4.38
C GLN A 103 -14.47 -17.62 -3.94
N LEU A 104 -13.37 -18.33 -4.16
CA LEU A 104 -12.02 -17.95 -3.71
C LEU A 104 -11.04 -17.73 -4.88
N LYS A 105 -11.60 -17.48 -6.06
CA LYS A 105 -10.91 -17.44 -7.34
C LYS A 105 -10.92 -16.02 -7.91
N ASN A 106 -9.77 -15.50 -8.33
CA ASN A 106 -9.63 -14.17 -8.98
C ASN A 106 -10.35 -13.04 -8.22
N LEU A 107 -10.24 -13.04 -6.89
CA LEU A 107 -10.87 -12.00 -6.09
C LEU A 107 -10.20 -10.66 -6.37
N THR A 108 -10.99 -9.61 -6.45
CA THR A 108 -10.55 -8.22 -6.25
C THR A 108 -10.27 -7.97 -4.76
N ALA A 109 -9.71 -6.81 -4.42
CA ALA A 109 -9.50 -6.43 -3.01
C ALA A 109 -10.83 -6.42 -2.22
N GLN A 110 -11.91 -5.93 -2.84
CA GLN A 110 -13.24 -5.90 -2.24
C GLN A 110 -13.82 -7.31 -2.06
N GLN A 111 -13.73 -8.15 -3.09
CA GLN A 111 -14.18 -9.54 -3.03
C GLN A 111 -13.39 -10.36 -2.00
N SER A 112 -12.09 -10.08 -1.82
CA SER A 112 -11.27 -10.69 -0.76
C SER A 112 -11.77 -10.34 0.64
N LYS A 113 -12.19 -9.08 0.84
CA LYS A 113 -12.77 -8.63 2.11
C LYS A 113 -14.12 -9.32 2.39
N GLU A 114 -15.00 -9.37 1.39
CA GLU A 114 -16.30 -10.04 1.49
C GLU A 114 -16.15 -11.54 1.74
N ALA A 115 -15.23 -12.20 1.02
CA ALA A 115 -14.90 -13.61 1.23
C ALA A 115 -14.36 -13.85 2.65
N SER A 116 -13.47 -12.99 3.14
CA SER A 116 -12.93 -13.08 4.52
C SER A 116 -14.03 -12.99 5.58
N ALA A 117 -15.00 -12.07 5.39
CA ALA A 117 -16.14 -11.93 6.29
C ALA A 117 -17.09 -13.14 6.22
N ALA A 118 -17.41 -13.62 5.01
CA ALA A 118 -18.27 -14.79 4.82
C ALA A 118 -17.65 -16.07 5.42
N LEU A 119 -16.35 -16.27 5.24
CA LEU A 119 -15.61 -17.39 5.84
C LEU A 119 -15.57 -17.30 7.36
N LEU A 120 -15.44 -16.10 7.94
CA LEU A 120 -15.52 -15.91 9.39
C LEU A 120 -16.90 -16.29 9.94
N GLU A 121 -17.99 -15.90 9.27
CA GLU A 121 -19.35 -16.30 9.67
C GLU A 121 -19.55 -17.82 9.55
N TYR A 122 -19.06 -18.42 8.46
CA TYR A 122 -19.11 -19.87 8.28
C TYR A 122 -18.29 -20.62 9.35
N GLN A 123 -17.10 -20.10 9.69
CA GLN A 123 -16.25 -20.62 10.77
C GLN A 123 -17.01 -20.64 12.11
N LYS A 124 -17.69 -19.54 12.47
CA LYS A 124 -18.49 -19.44 13.70
C LYS A 124 -19.64 -20.44 13.71
N ALA A 125 -20.37 -20.57 12.61
CA ALA A 125 -21.53 -21.44 12.50
C ALA A 125 -21.17 -22.93 12.59
N ASN A 126 -19.99 -23.31 12.09
CA ASN A 126 -19.54 -24.70 12.01
C ASN A 126 -18.49 -25.06 13.09
N HIS A 127 -18.18 -24.13 13.99
CA HIS A 127 -17.21 -24.31 15.07
C HIS A 127 -15.85 -24.85 14.61
N ILE A 128 -15.37 -24.37 13.46
CA ILE A 128 -14.09 -24.78 12.90
C ILE A 128 -12.97 -24.30 13.83
N SER A 129 -12.01 -25.19 14.12
CA SER A 129 -10.87 -24.90 14.98
C SER A 129 -9.71 -24.28 14.18
N GLY A 130 -9.03 -23.31 14.77
CA GLY A 130 -7.85 -22.65 14.20
C GLY A 130 -6.69 -22.62 15.19
N ASP A 131 -5.51 -22.18 14.74
CA ASP A 131 -4.34 -22.03 15.60
C ASP A 131 -4.24 -20.59 16.12
N THR A 132 -4.49 -20.40 17.42
CA THR A 132 -4.51 -19.10 18.08
C THR A 132 -3.17 -18.76 18.72
N LYS A 133 -2.63 -17.58 18.40
CA LYS A 133 -1.40 -17.03 18.98
C LYS A 133 -1.59 -15.59 19.42
N LYS A 134 -0.65 -15.11 20.23
CA LYS A 134 -0.61 -13.73 20.72
C LYS A 134 0.69 -13.06 20.34
N THR A 135 0.62 -11.76 20.05
CA THR A 135 1.81 -10.95 19.77
C THR A 135 2.68 -10.79 21.02
N ASP A 136 3.99 -10.78 20.81
CA ASP A 136 4.99 -10.53 21.85
C ASP A 136 5.06 -9.04 22.22
N ALA A 137 6.01 -8.67 23.10
CA ALA A 137 6.23 -7.29 23.52
C ALA A 137 6.62 -6.34 22.37
N ASN A 138 7.06 -6.88 21.22
CA ASN A 138 7.41 -6.14 20.01
C ASN A 138 6.29 -6.17 18.96
N GLY A 139 5.08 -6.64 19.32
CA GLY A 139 3.95 -6.72 18.40
C GLY A 139 4.06 -7.87 17.40
N LYS A 140 4.96 -8.84 17.62
CA LYS A 140 5.23 -9.91 16.65
C LYS A 140 4.63 -11.24 17.04
N LEU A 141 4.16 -12.00 16.07
CA LEU A 141 3.92 -13.44 16.22
C LEU A 141 4.20 -14.16 14.90
N SER A 142 4.39 -15.48 14.93
CA SER A 142 4.66 -16.24 13.70
C SER A 142 4.05 -17.64 13.72
N TRP A 143 3.61 -18.09 12.55
CA TRP A 143 3.33 -19.48 12.22
C TRP A 143 4.37 -19.98 11.21
N THR A 144 4.94 -21.15 11.47
CA THR A 144 5.98 -21.76 10.63
C THR A 144 5.56 -23.18 10.25
N GLY A 145 6.12 -23.70 9.16
CA GLY A 145 5.79 -25.05 8.69
C GLY A 145 4.39 -25.16 8.08
N LEU A 146 3.85 -24.04 7.58
CA LEU A 146 2.54 -23.99 6.94
C LEU A 146 2.58 -24.69 5.59
N GLN A 147 1.51 -25.42 5.27
CA GLN A 147 1.32 -26.04 3.95
C GLN A 147 1.02 -24.97 2.89
N THR A 148 1.21 -25.30 1.61
CA THR A 148 0.74 -24.42 0.54
C THR A 148 -0.79 -24.39 0.51
N GLY A 149 -1.37 -23.21 0.35
CA GLY A 149 -2.81 -23.01 0.53
C GLY A 149 -3.21 -21.57 0.83
N LEU A 150 -4.51 -21.39 1.02
CA LEU A 150 -5.13 -20.14 1.41
C LEU A 150 -5.52 -20.19 2.89
N TYR A 151 -5.18 -19.15 3.63
CA TYR A 151 -5.39 -19.03 5.07
C TYR A 151 -6.26 -17.82 5.39
N LEU A 152 -7.17 -17.98 6.34
CA LEU A 152 -7.93 -16.89 6.94
C LEU A 152 -7.28 -16.50 8.27
N LEU A 153 -6.79 -15.26 8.34
CA LEU A 153 -6.32 -14.64 9.56
C LEU A 153 -7.48 -13.91 10.23
N VAL A 154 -7.83 -14.33 11.44
CA VAL A 154 -8.93 -13.76 12.23
C VAL A 154 -8.38 -13.12 13.49
N PRO A 155 -8.60 -11.82 13.71
CA PRO A 155 -8.24 -11.18 14.96
C PRO A 155 -9.18 -11.57 16.09
N GLY A 156 -8.62 -11.74 17.28
CA GLY A 156 -9.37 -11.91 18.52
C GLY A 156 -9.97 -10.59 19.02
N GLN A 157 -10.79 -10.68 20.06
CA GLN A 157 -11.34 -9.50 20.73
C GLN A 157 -10.24 -8.76 21.50
N MET A 158 -10.09 -7.46 21.24
CA MET A 158 -9.10 -6.60 21.88
C MET A 158 -9.79 -5.36 22.45
N GLN A 159 -9.24 -4.79 23.53
CA GLN A 159 -9.89 -3.67 24.23
C GLN A 159 -9.69 -2.31 23.56
N LYS A 160 -8.51 -2.07 22.96
CA LYS A 160 -8.09 -0.75 22.47
C LYS A 160 -8.12 -0.62 20.96
N TYR A 161 -8.03 -1.75 20.27
CA TYR A 161 -7.88 -1.80 18.83
C TYR A 161 -8.82 -2.85 18.26
N ARG A 162 -9.24 -2.68 17.02
CA ARG A 162 -9.92 -3.68 16.22
C ARG A 162 -9.19 -3.81 14.89
N THR A 163 -9.30 -4.96 14.26
CA THR A 163 -8.78 -5.20 12.92
C THR A 163 -9.73 -6.15 12.20
N ASP A 164 -9.69 -6.15 10.87
CA ASP A 164 -10.61 -6.93 10.04
C ASP A 164 -9.99 -8.31 9.73
N PRO A 165 -10.82 -9.37 9.57
CA PRO A 165 -10.35 -10.66 9.09
C PRO A 165 -9.82 -10.56 7.66
N SER A 166 -8.88 -11.42 7.30
CA SER A 166 -8.20 -11.30 6.02
C SER A 166 -7.66 -12.61 5.46
N LEU A 167 -7.63 -12.72 4.14
CA LEU A 167 -7.08 -13.87 3.42
C LEU A 167 -5.60 -13.69 3.09
N ILE A 168 -4.84 -14.77 3.22
CA ILE A 168 -3.39 -14.84 3.01
C ILE A 168 -3.07 -16.12 2.22
N SER A 169 -2.36 -15.99 1.09
CA SER A 169 -1.93 -17.16 0.29
C SER A 169 -0.49 -17.55 0.59
N ILE A 170 -0.21 -18.86 0.68
CA ILE A 170 1.13 -19.43 0.76
C ILE A 170 1.31 -20.43 -0.38
N PRO A 171 2.23 -20.20 -1.34
CA PRO A 171 2.96 -18.96 -1.53
C PRO A 171 2.05 -17.80 -1.94
N THR A 172 2.51 -16.56 -1.73
CA THR A 172 1.94 -15.37 -2.36
C THR A 172 2.78 -15.06 -3.61
N ASN A 173 2.12 -14.81 -4.74
CA ASN A 173 2.79 -14.31 -5.94
C ASN A 173 2.96 -12.80 -5.83
N LEU A 174 4.21 -12.32 -5.76
CA LEU A 174 4.54 -10.90 -5.88
C LEU A 174 5.51 -10.73 -7.04
N ASN A 175 5.09 -10.03 -8.10
CA ASN A 175 5.92 -9.75 -9.29
C ASN A 175 6.53 -11.00 -9.94
N ALA A 176 5.73 -12.05 -10.17
CA ALA A 176 6.18 -13.34 -10.69
C ALA A 176 7.17 -14.11 -9.79
N GLN A 177 7.31 -13.71 -8.52
CA GLN A 177 8.07 -14.44 -7.51
C GLN A 177 7.14 -15.07 -6.48
N LEU A 178 7.33 -16.37 -6.24
CA LEU A 178 6.60 -17.13 -5.22
C LEU A 178 7.25 -16.94 -3.84
N LEU A 179 6.59 -16.22 -2.95
CA LEU A 179 7.01 -16.02 -1.57
C LEU A 179 6.29 -17.01 -0.65
N TYR A 180 7.05 -17.93 -0.06
CA TYR A 180 6.55 -18.94 0.89
C TYR A 180 6.61 -18.44 2.33
N ASP A 181 7.55 -17.53 2.62
CA ASP A 181 7.70 -16.88 3.91
C ASP A 181 7.29 -15.42 3.75
N MET A 182 6.27 -15.00 4.51
CA MET A 182 5.72 -13.65 4.38
C MET A 182 5.50 -12.98 5.72
N SER A 183 5.67 -11.66 5.71
CA SER A 183 5.34 -10.79 6.83
C SER A 183 4.10 -9.97 6.48
N VAL A 184 3.14 -9.91 7.39
CA VAL A 184 1.86 -9.19 7.23
C VAL A 184 1.71 -8.21 8.38
N ASN A 185 1.22 -7.01 8.08
CA ASN A 185 0.85 -6.01 9.09
C ASN A 185 -0.67 -5.78 9.07
N PRO A 186 -1.44 -6.49 9.91
CA PRO A 186 -2.87 -6.27 10.07
C PRO A 186 -3.15 -4.88 10.61
N LYS A 187 -4.09 -4.17 9.99
CA LYS A 187 -4.34 -2.78 10.34
C LYS A 187 -5.05 -2.64 11.68
N ALA A 188 -4.43 -1.99 12.66
CA ALA A 188 -5.04 -1.67 13.96
C ALA A 188 -5.87 -0.37 13.90
N GLU A 189 -7.19 -0.47 13.84
CA GLU A 189 -8.11 0.66 14.05
C GLU A 189 -8.33 0.86 15.56
N ARG A 190 -8.14 2.08 16.09
CA ARG A 190 -8.44 2.37 17.51
C ARG A 190 -9.96 2.29 17.73
N ILE A 191 -10.39 1.57 18.76
CA ILE A 191 -11.79 1.58 19.20
C ILE A 191 -12.05 2.95 19.84
N PRO A 192 -13.02 3.76 19.35
CA PRO A 192 -13.34 5.05 19.94
C PRO A 192 -13.72 4.89 21.41
N ASP A 193 -13.21 5.77 22.27
CA ASP A 193 -13.64 5.81 23.66
C ASP A 193 -15.15 6.16 23.69
N PRO A 194 -15.96 5.51 24.55
CA PRO A 194 -17.37 5.86 24.66
C PRO A 194 -17.50 7.34 25.00
N VAL A 195 -18.20 8.09 24.14
CA VAL A 195 -18.56 9.48 24.42
C VAL A 195 -19.62 9.45 25.52
N TYR A 196 -19.20 9.63 26.77
CA TYR A 196 -20.13 9.88 27.86
C TYR A 196 -20.70 11.30 27.70
N PRO A 197 -22.03 11.49 27.66
CA PRO A 197 -22.64 12.80 27.84
C PRO A 197 -22.12 13.41 29.15
N PRO A 198 -21.93 14.74 29.23
CA PRO A 198 -21.55 15.37 30.49
C PRO A 198 -22.54 14.97 31.58
N GLU A 199 -22.02 14.49 32.71
CA GLU A 199 -22.79 14.07 33.87
C GLU A 199 -23.77 15.19 34.27
N GLU A 200 -25.05 14.95 34.02
CA GLU A 200 -26.13 15.82 34.50
C GLU A 200 -26.24 15.60 36.01
N SER A 201 -25.97 16.68 36.75
CA SER A 201 -26.00 16.77 38.21
C SER A 201 -27.26 16.10 38.79
N GLU A 202 -27.06 15.13 39.68
CA GLU A 202 -28.13 14.45 40.42
C GLU A 202 -28.86 15.41 41.38
N GLU A 203 -30.18 15.56 41.21
CA GLU A 203 -31.09 15.89 42.31
C GLU A 203 -31.95 14.66 42.68
N PRO A 204 -32.31 14.47 43.97
CA PRO A 204 -32.69 13.18 44.52
C PRO A 204 -34.17 12.78 44.30
N THR A 205 -34.32 11.46 44.17
CA THR A 205 -35.50 10.58 44.01
C THR A 205 -36.69 10.77 44.94
N THR A 206 -37.92 10.39 44.49
CA THR A 206 -38.87 9.46 45.18
C THR A 206 -40.06 9.03 44.27
N PRO A 207 -40.89 8.00 44.60
CA PRO A 207 -41.04 6.82 43.72
C PRO A 207 -42.49 6.42 43.33
N GLU A 208 -42.54 5.52 42.34
CA GLU A 208 -43.43 4.34 42.23
C GLU A 208 -44.86 4.39 41.61
N VAL A 209 -45.07 3.34 40.78
CA VAL A 209 -46.28 2.55 40.40
C VAL A 209 -47.20 3.01 39.25
N LYS A 210 -47.10 2.32 38.09
CA LYS A 210 -48.04 1.25 37.58
C LYS A 210 -47.90 1.02 36.06
N LYS A 211 -47.57 -0.21 35.64
CA LYS A 211 -47.96 -0.83 34.35
C LYS A 211 -49.41 -1.37 34.48
N PRO A 212 -50.19 -1.77 33.42
CA PRO A 212 -49.82 -2.26 32.06
C PRO A 212 -50.83 -1.77 30.95
N PRO A 213 -51.10 -2.43 29.78
CA PRO A 213 -50.33 -3.32 28.88
C PRO A 213 -50.29 -2.88 27.38
N LYS A 214 -49.33 -3.47 26.64
CA LYS A 214 -49.24 -3.87 25.21
C LYS A 214 -50.23 -3.29 24.17
N LYS A 215 -49.68 -2.60 23.15
CA LYS A 215 -50.23 -2.54 21.78
C LYS A 215 -49.11 -2.73 20.75
N THR A 216 -49.39 -3.60 19.80
CA THR A 216 -48.60 -3.97 18.61
C THR A 216 -48.42 -2.77 17.67
N GLU A 217 -47.20 -2.50 17.22
CA GLU A 217 -46.97 -1.69 16.02
C GLU A 217 -45.66 -2.10 15.32
N ILE A 218 -45.86 -2.74 14.16
CA ILE A 218 -45.18 -2.58 12.87
C ILE A 218 -43.64 -2.60 12.86
N ILE A 219 -43.12 -3.68 12.26
CA ILE A 219 -41.78 -3.80 11.71
C ILE A 219 -41.64 -2.75 10.59
N VAL A 220 -40.85 -1.71 10.82
CA VAL A 220 -40.25 -0.92 9.75
C VAL A 220 -38.76 -1.25 9.74
N THR A 221 -38.38 -2.02 8.73
CA THR A 221 -36.99 -2.21 8.31
C THR A 221 -36.33 -0.85 8.08
N PRO A 222 -35.24 -0.48 8.77
CA PRO A 222 -34.40 0.59 8.28
C PRO A 222 -33.65 0.03 7.07
N GLN A 223 -33.86 0.64 5.90
CA GLN A 223 -32.96 0.49 4.78
C GLN A 223 -31.55 0.87 5.25
N ILE A 224 -30.64 -0.10 5.24
CA ILE A 224 -29.21 0.15 5.40
C ILE A 224 -28.73 0.62 4.04
N THR A 225 -28.55 1.94 3.90
CA THR A 225 -27.76 2.55 2.84
C THR A 225 -26.35 1.99 2.92
N LEU A 226 -25.90 1.31 1.87
CA LEU A 226 -24.52 0.85 1.72
C LEU A 226 -23.61 2.08 1.52
N GLU A 227 -23.03 2.61 2.59
CA GLU A 227 -21.87 3.49 2.45
C GLU A 227 -20.68 2.66 1.98
N GLN A 228 -20.25 2.88 0.73
CA GLN A 228 -18.98 2.40 0.20
C GLN A 228 -17.85 2.96 1.08
N LYS A 229 -17.18 2.10 1.87
CA LYS A 229 -16.10 2.52 2.77
C LYS A 229 -14.88 2.94 1.94
N THR A 230 -14.67 4.25 1.85
CA THR A 230 -13.50 4.93 1.28
C THR A 230 -12.17 4.30 1.76
N PRO A 231 -11.17 4.09 0.87
CA PRO A 231 -9.84 3.66 1.30
C PRO A 231 -9.27 4.61 2.36
N GLU A 232 -8.70 4.10 3.44
CA GLU A 232 -8.33 4.94 4.60
C GLU A 232 -7.01 5.71 4.40
N LYS A 233 -6.26 5.47 3.30
CA LYS A 233 -5.02 6.18 2.98
C LYS A 233 -4.74 6.22 1.47
N LEU A 234 -4.39 7.40 0.96
CA LEU A 234 -4.01 7.62 -0.44
C LEU A 234 -2.71 6.89 -0.81
N PRO A 235 -2.59 6.32 -2.02
CA PRO A 235 -1.41 5.59 -2.48
C PRO A 235 -0.11 6.38 -2.31
N GLN A 236 0.96 5.73 -1.85
CA GLN A 236 2.28 6.36 -1.76
C GLN A 236 3.05 6.22 -3.07
N THR A 237 2.88 7.21 -3.95
CA THR A 237 3.39 7.24 -5.33
C THR A 237 4.73 7.99 -5.50
N GLY A 238 5.66 7.96 -4.53
CA GLY A 238 6.80 8.90 -4.53
C GLY A 238 8.20 8.30 -4.39
N GLN A 239 9.18 8.82 -5.15
CA GLN A 239 10.60 8.67 -4.82
C GLN A 239 10.94 9.43 -3.54
N LEU A 240 11.62 8.76 -2.60
CA LEU A 240 12.07 9.36 -1.35
C LEU A 240 13.35 10.18 -1.59
N ARG A 241 13.23 11.52 -1.58
CA ARG A 241 14.38 12.43 -1.70
C ARG A 241 14.82 13.08 -0.39
N TRP A 242 13.99 13.03 0.66
CA TRP A 242 14.33 13.62 1.96
C TRP A 242 15.63 13.09 2.60
N PRO A 243 16.04 11.80 2.44
CA PRO A 243 17.30 11.33 3.00
C PRO A 243 18.50 12.02 2.37
N ILE A 244 18.42 12.41 1.09
CA ILE A 244 19.49 13.12 0.38
C ILE A 244 19.77 14.46 1.08
N LEU A 245 18.73 15.23 1.39
CA LEU A 245 18.86 16.52 2.07
C LEU A 245 19.42 16.35 3.49
N ALA A 246 18.91 15.37 4.24
CA ALA A 246 19.37 15.09 5.60
C ALA A 246 20.85 14.66 5.63
N LEU A 247 21.22 13.68 4.80
CA LEU A 247 22.60 13.17 4.70
C LEU A 247 23.57 14.25 4.23
N SER A 248 23.16 15.07 3.25
CA SER A 248 23.99 16.16 2.73
C SER A 248 24.23 17.24 3.78
N ALA A 249 23.19 17.66 4.51
CA ALA A 249 23.29 18.68 5.54
C ALA A 249 24.15 18.21 6.72
N VAL A 250 23.88 17.01 7.25
CA VAL A 250 24.65 16.43 8.36
C VAL A 250 26.09 16.16 7.92
N GLY A 251 26.28 15.63 6.71
CA GLY A 251 27.60 15.41 6.12
C GLY A 251 28.42 16.70 6.04
N ALA A 252 27.83 17.79 5.52
CA ALA A 252 28.50 19.09 5.44
C ALA A 252 28.88 19.66 6.81
N VAL A 253 28.00 19.56 7.80
CA VAL A 253 28.28 19.99 9.19
C VAL A 253 29.45 19.19 9.78
N LEU A 254 29.47 17.87 9.59
CA LEU A 254 30.55 17.01 10.08
C LEU A 254 31.90 17.29 9.39
N LEU A 255 31.88 17.55 8.08
CA LEU A 255 33.08 17.97 7.34
C LEU A 255 33.62 19.30 7.86
N PHE A 256 32.73 20.28 8.08
CA PHE A 256 33.12 21.59 8.61
C PHE A 256 33.69 21.49 10.04
N LEU A 257 33.01 20.78 10.94
CA LEU A 257 33.47 20.55 12.31
C LEU A 257 34.77 19.74 12.35
N GLY A 258 34.87 18.70 11.52
CA GLY A 258 36.07 17.88 11.37
C GLY A 258 37.26 18.73 10.94
N TRP A 259 37.09 19.60 9.94
CA TRP A 259 38.11 20.54 9.48
C TRP A 259 38.47 21.59 10.54
N TRP A 260 37.48 22.20 11.18
CA TRP A 260 37.68 23.21 12.23
C TRP A 260 38.44 22.67 13.44
N ILE A 261 38.06 21.48 13.92
CA ILE A 261 38.72 20.80 15.05
C ILE A 261 40.11 20.28 14.64
N GLY A 262 40.28 19.91 13.37
CA GLY A 262 41.56 19.48 12.78
C GLY A 262 42.66 20.53 12.89
N ARG A 263 42.31 21.82 12.86
CA ARG A 263 43.24 22.94 13.11
C ARG A 263 43.89 22.88 14.50
N LYS A 264 43.26 22.21 15.47
CA LYS A 264 43.75 22.05 16.85
C LYS A 264 44.45 20.71 17.11
N LYS A 265 44.84 19.95 16.06
CA LYS A 265 45.56 18.65 16.14
C LYS A 265 44.92 17.60 17.09
N LYS A 266 43.58 17.48 17.08
CA LYS A 266 42.88 16.44 17.85
C LYS A 266 42.53 15.23 16.97
N ASP A 267 42.78 14.02 17.46
CA ASP A 267 42.56 12.77 16.73
C ASP A 267 41.07 12.55 16.31
N CYS A 268 40.11 13.12 17.06
CA CYS A 268 38.68 13.08 16.69
C CYS A 268 38.34 13.76 15.35
N SER A 269 39.21 14.64 14.81
CA SER A 269 38.98 15.32 13.54
C SER A 269 38.87 14.34 12.36
N LYS A 270 39.71 13.31 12.31
CA LYS A 270 39.73 12.32 11.22
C LYS A 270 38.45 11.46 11.20
N ALA A 271 37.93 11.12 12.37
CA ALA A 271 36.70 10.36 12.50
C ALA A 271 35.48 11.16 12.01
N LEU A 272 35.38 12.45 12.39
CA LEU A 272 34.31 13.35 11.94
C LEU A 272 34.36 13.58 10.42
N MET A 273 35.56 13.80 9.86
CA MET A 273 35.72 13.94 8.42
C MET A 273 35.36 12.66 7.68
N GLY A 274 35.80 11.49 8.17
CA GLY A 274 35.46 10.19 7.58
C GLY A 274 33.96 9.92 7.56
N LEU A 275 33.26 10.21 8.67
CA LEU A 275 31.81 10.09 8.74
C LEU A 275 31.10 11.09 7.79
N GLY A 276 31.58 12.34 7.73
CA GLY A 276 31.04 13.35 6.82
C GLY A 276 31.15 12.95 5.34
N ILE A 277 32.29 12.38 4.92
CA ILE A 277 32.50 11.85 3.57
C ILE A 277 31.53 10.68 3.30
N LEU A 278 31.36 9.76 4.26
CA LEU A 278 30.48 8.61 4.11
C LEU A 278 29.01 9.03 3.92
N LEU A 279 28.52 10.02 4.68
CA LEU A 279 27.16 10.54 4.50
C LEU A 279 26.99 11.25 3.16
N ALA A 280 27.99 12.03 2.72
CA ALA A 280 27.96 12.67 1.41
C ALA A 280 27.94 11.64 0.26
N ALA A 281 28.74 10.57 0.36
CA ALA A 281 28.73 9.48 -0.59
C ALA A 281 27.38 8.75 -0.61
N GLY A 282 26.77 8.52 0.56
CA GLY A 282 25.41 7.97 0.66
C GLY A 282 24.37 8.86 -0.02
N ALA A 283 24.43 10.18 0.17
CA ALA A 283 23.54 11.12 -0.50
C ALA A 283 23.68 11.08 -2.03
N VAL A 284 24.92 11.00 -2.53
CA VAL A 284 25.20 10.85 -3.97
C VAL A 284 24.66 9.52 -4.50
N GLY A 285 24.84 8.42 -3.76
CA GLY A 285 24.33 7.10 -4.14
C GLY A 285 22.81 7.07 -4.26
N ILE A 286 22.08 7.62 -3.27
CA ILE A 286 20.62 7.73 -3.33
C ILE A 286 20.17 8.65 -4.46
N SER A 287 20.89 9.76 -4.71
CA SER A 287 20.60 10.67 -5.82
C SER A 287 20.75 9.97 -7.18
N ALA A 288 21.85 9.22 -7.36
CA ALA A 288 22.09 8.45 -8.57
C ALA A 288 21.03 7.36 -8.78
N TYR A 289 20.63 6.66 -7.71
CA TYR A 289 19.55 5.68 -7.76
C TYR A 289 18.22 6.32 -8.16
N ASN A 290 17.85 7.46 -7.56
CA ASN A 290 16.60 8.16 -7.90
C ASN A 290 16.59 8.68 -9.34
N ILE A 291 17.73 9.15 -9.85
CA ILE A 291 17.87 9.56 -11.25
C ILE A 291 17.70 8.33 -12.16
N TRP A 292 18.40 7.24 -11.88
CA TRP A 292 18.29 6.00 -12.65
C TRP A 292 16.85 5.44 -12.65
N ASP A 293 16.20 5.41 -11.49
CA ASP A 293 14.81 4.93 -11.35
C ASP A 293 13.82 5.82 -12.13
N SER A 294 14.04 7.13 -12.15
CA SER A 294 13.23 8.07 -12.95
C SER A 294 13.46 7.87 -14.45
N SER A 295 14.69 7.62 -14.90
CA SER A 295 14.99 7.34 -16.31
C SER A 295 14.47 5.97 -16.76
N ARG A 296 14.49 4.97 -15.86
CA ARG A 296 13.87 3.67 -16.12
C ARG A 296 12.35 3.81 -16.28
N ALA A 297 11.70 4.64 -15.47
CA ALA A 297 10.27 4.92 -15.60
C ALA A 297 9.95 5.63 -16.93
N GLU A 298 10.76 6.60 -17.35
CA GLU A 298 10.62 7.26 -18.66
C GLU A 298 10.69 6.25 -19.82
N ALA A 299 11.65 5.32 -19.79
CA ALA A 299 11.73 4.26 -20.79
C ALA A 299 10.54 3.28 -20.75
N ALA A 300 9.98 3.03 -19.56
CA ALA A 300 8.81 2.18 -19.40
C ALA A 300 7.54 2.84 -19.96
N VAL A 301 7.38 4.15 -19.78
CA VAL A 301 6.28 4.91 -20.40
C VAL A 301 6.36 4.85 -21.91
N GLU A 302 7.54 5.09 -22.50
CA GLU A 302 7.71 5.06 -23.95
C GLU A 302 7.33 3.69 -24.54
N ALA A 303 7.87 2.61 -23.96
CA ALA A 303 7.54 1.26 -24.38
C ALA A 303 6.05 0.91 -24.17
N SER A 304 5.43 1.48 -23.13
CA SER A 304 4.00 1.30 -22.86
C SER A 304 3.13 2.08 -23.85
N LEU A 305 3.56 3.29 -24.25
CA LEU A 305 2.89 4.09 -25.28
C LEU A 305 2.94 3.38 -26.63
N GLU A 306 4.12 2.89 -27.03
CA GLU A 306 4.27 2.13 -28.28
C GLU A 306 3.36 0.88 -28.30
N ALA A 307 3.35 0.10 -27.22
CA ALA A 307 2.50 -1.09 -27.12
C ALA A 307 1.00 -0.75 -27.08
N TYR A 308 0.64 0.35 -26.41
CA TYR A 308 -0.72 0.86 -26.37
C TYR A 308 -1.20 1.30 -27.76
N GLU A 309 -0.40 2.08 -28.49
CA GLU A 309 -0.72 2.56 -29.83
C GLU A 309 -0.82 1.42 -30.85
N GLU A 310 0.07 0.41 -30.76
CA GLU A 310 0.03 -0.78 -31.62
C GLU A 310 -1.28 -1.56 -31.44
N GLU A 311 -1.66 -1.83 -30.20
CA GLU A 311 -2.86 -2.60 -29.89
C GLU A 311 -4.14 -1.81 -30.21
N LEU A 312 -4.16 -0.50 -29.93
CA LEU A 312 -5.27 0.37 -30.30
C LEU A 312 -5.49 0.38 -31.82
N ALA A 313 -4.40 0.49 -32.59
CA ALA A 313 -4.46 0.43 -34.05
C ALA A 313 -4.90 -0.94 -34.58
N ALA A 314 -4.55 -2.03 -33.90
CA ALA A 314 -4.99 -3.38 -34.27
C ALA A 314 -6.51 -3.54 -34.08
N VAL A 315 -7.04 -3.10 -32.93
CA VAL A 315 -8.49 -3.14 -32.65
C VAL A 315 -9.28 -2.29 -33.65
N GLU A 316 -8.79 -1.09 -33.97
CA GLU A 316 -9.42 -0.22 -34.99
C GLU A 316 -9.45 -0.86 -36.39
N GLN A 317 -8.38 -1.55 -36.79
CA GLN A 317 -8.29 -2.21 -38.09
C GLN A 317 -9.20 -3.44 -38.22
N GLU A 318 -9.33 -4.22 -37.15
CA GLU A 318 -10.17 -5.43 -37.15
C GLU A 318 -11.66 -5.12 -36.92
N SER A 319 -12.01 -3.85 -36.65
CA SER A 319 -13.37 -3.40 -36.32
C SER A 319 -13.98 -4.16 -35.13
N GLU A 320 -13.13 -4.64 -34.23
CA GLU A 320 -13.57 -5.31 -33.02
C GLU A 320 -14.16 -4.31 -32.03
N ALA A 321 -15.16 -4.75 -31.27
CA ALA A 321 -15.72 -3.93 -30.21
C ALA A 321 -14.73 -3.89 -29.05
N LEU A 322 -14.37 -2.69 -28.60
CA LEU A 322 -13.53 -2.50 -27.42
C LEU A 322 -14.18 -3.17 -26.19
N PRO A 323 -13.42 -3.94 -25.39
CA PRO A 323 -13.95 -4.49 -24.16
C PRO A 323 -14.28 -3.35 -23.18
N VAL A 324 -15.37 -3.54 -22.45
CA VAL A 324 -15.85 -2.60 -21.43
C VAL A 324 -15.70 -3.25 -20.07
N ASP A 325 -15.09 -2.55 -19.11
CA ASP A 325 -15.04 -3.00 -17.73
C ASP A 325 -16.41 -2.81 -17.07
N GLU A 326 -17.05 -3.90 -16.62
CA GLU A 326 -18.41 -3.86 -16.06
C GLU A 326 -18.52 -3.02 -14.78
N ASN A 327 -17.40 -2.77 -14.08
CA ASN A 327 -17.40 -2.07 -12.81
C ASN A 327 -17.15 -0.56 -12.94
N SER A 328 -16.42 -0.13 -13.97
CA SER A 328 -16.14 1.28 -14.26
C SER A 328 -16.88 1.84 -15.46
N GLY A 329 -17.42 0.99 -16.33
CA GLY A 329 -18.06 1.39 -17.58
C GLY A 329 -17.08 1.89 -18.65
N MET A 330 -15.79 1.93 -18.35
CA MET A 330 -14.73 2.40 -19.25
C MET A 330 -14.38 1.30 -20.26
N THR A 331 -14.13 1.72 -21.50
CA THR A 331 -13.47 0.86 -22.48
C THR A 331 -11.98 0.74 -22.15
N PHE A 332 -11.36 -0.38 -22.53
CA PHE A 332 -9.92 -0.58 -22.35
C PHE A 332 -9.28 -1.40 -23.48
N VAL A 333 -7.95 -1.37 -23.53
CA VAL A 333 -7.11 -2.20 -24.40
C VAL A 333 -6.04 -2.91 -23.55
N GLU A 334 -5.84 -4.22 -23.75
CA GLU A 334 -4.83 -4.98 -22.99
C GLU A 334 -3.47 -5.00 -23.69
N ALA A 335 -2.45 -4.37 -23.10
CA ALA A 335 -1.09 -4.42 -23.63
C ALA A 335 -0.03 -4.40 -22.50
N ASP A 336 1.07 -5.14 -22.66
CA ASP A 336 2.14 -5.31 -21.65
C ASP A 336 1.62 -5.71 -20.24
N GLY A 337 0.53 -6.48 -20.22
CA GLY A 337 -0.12 -6.95 -18.98
C GLY A 337 -0.81 -5.86 -18.18
N LEU A 338 -1.19 -4.75 -18.81
CA LEU A 338 -2.00 -3.67 -18.24
C LEU A 338 -3.25 -3.42 -19.11
N CYS A 339 -4.34 -2.97 -18.48
CA CYS A 339 -5.52 -2.48 -19.20
C CYS A 339 -5.39 -0.96 -19.36
N TRP A 340 -5.25 -0.48 -20.59
CA TRP A 340 -5.13 0.94 -20.90
C TRP A 340 -6.51 1.52 -21.18
N ILE A 341 -6.85 2.61 -20.51
CA ILE A 341 -8.18 3.25 -20.61
C ILE A 341 -8.16 4.53 -21.43
N GLY A 342 -6.97 5.06 -21.75
CA GLY A 342 -6.83 6.27 -22.55
C GLY A 342 -5.47 6.94 -22.38
N GLU A 343 -5.38 8.17 -22.89
CA GLU A 343 -4.20 9.02 -22.86
C GLU A 343 -4.49 10.33 -22.15
N LEU A 344 -3.57 10.78 -21.30
CA LEU A 344 -3.61 12.07 -20.61
C LEU A 344 -2.54 13.01 -21.19
N GLU A 345 -2.99 14.15 -21.68
CA GLU A 345 -2.13 15.23 -22.20
C GLU A 345 -2.18 16.46 -21.29
N ILE A 346 -1.01 16.99 -20.93
CA ILE A 346 -0.85 18.23 -20.17
C ILE A 346 0.13 19.13 -20.93
N PRO A 347 -0.34 19.95 -21.88
CA PRO A 347 0.52 20.67 -22.83
C PRO A 347 1.53 21.60 -22.16
N SER A 348 1.12 22.30 -21.10
CA SER A 348 1.97 23.23 -20.34
C SER A 348 3.17 22.55 -19.66
N LEU A 349 3.09 21.23 -19.42
CA LEU A 349 4.17 20.42 -18.85
C LEU A 349 4.88 19.55 -19.90
N GLN A 350 4.44 19.58 -21.17
CA GLN A 350 4.92 18.70 -22.23
C GLN A 350 4.84 17.22 -21.82
N LEU A 351 3.68 16.83 -21.29
CA LEU A 351 3.39 15.47 -20.86
C LEU A 351 2.27 14.90 -21.72
N THR A 352 2.51 13.70 -22.24
CA THR A 352 1.54 12.82 -22.88
C THR A 352 1.78 11.44 -22.29
N LEU A 353 0.78 10.87 -21.61
CA LEU A 353 0.94 9.68 -20.79
C LEU A 353 -0.23 8.72 -20.96
N PRO A 354 0.01 7.43 -21.21
CA PRO A 354 -1.07 6.45 -21.26
C PRO A 354 -1.54 6.19 -19.82
N VAL A 355 -2.84 6.00 -19.64
CA VAL A 355 -3.47 5.81 -18.32
C VAL A 355 -3.94 4.37 -18.22
N ALA A 356 -3.48 3.67 -17.19
CA ALA A 356 -3.83 2.28 -16.93
C ALA A 356 -4.93 2.12 -15.86
N ASP A 357 -5.62 0.99 -15.90
CA ASP A 357 -6.57 0.53 -14.89
C ASP A 357 -6.32 -0.97 -14.57
N PRO A 358 -6.53 -1.42 -13.33
CA PRO A 358 -6.58 -0.65 -12.09
C PRO A 358 -5.20 -0.13 -11.66
N TRP A 359 -5.19 0.84 -10.74
CA TRP A 359 -3.95 1.22 -10.09
C TRP A 359 -3.40 0.10 -9.19
N SER A 360 -2.08 -0.01 -9.18
CA SER A 360 -1.30 -0.87 -8.28
C SER A 360 0.08 -0.23 -8.10
N TYR A 361 0.82 -0.57 -7.04
CA TYR A 361 2.19 -0.05 -6.89
C TYR A 361 3.11 -0.42 -8.07
N PRO A 362 3.01 -1.63 -8.67
CA PRO A 362 3.73 -1.94 -9.91
C PRO A 362 3.29 -1.10 -11.10
N SER A 363 1.98 -0.97 -11.37
CA SER A 363 1.49 -0.21 -12.53
C SER A 363 1.79 1.28 -12.41
N LEU A 364 1.72 1.85 -11.20
CA LEU A 364 2.07 3.25 -10.95
C LEU A 364 3.55 3.57 -11.25
N LYS A 365 4.46 2.58 -11.15
CA LYS A 365 5.87 2.74 -11.56
C LYS A 365 6.05 2.77 -13.07
N LYS A 366 5.08 2.24 -13.83
CA LYS A 366 5.08 2.21 -15.29
C LYS A 366 4.34 3.41 -15.87
N ALA A 367 3.16 3.75 -15.35
CA ALA A 367 2.27 4.78 -15.91
C ALA A 367 1.39 5.44 -14.84
N PRO A 368 0.75 6.59 -15.13
CA PRO A 368 -0.44 7.02 -14.40
C PRO A 368 -1.52 5.93 -14.41
N CYS A 369 -2.28 5.83 -13.32
CA CYS A 369 -3.35 4.87 -13.22
C CYS A 369 -4.62 5.50 -12.67
N ARG A 370 -5.76 5.00 -13.11
CA ARG A 370 -7.06 5.35 -12.54
C ARG A 370 -7.13 4.90 -11.09
N TYR A 371 -7.40 5.86 -10.22
CA TYR A 371 -7.64 5.63 -8.80
C TYR A 371 -9.10 5.23 -8.57
N THR A 372 -10.04 5.98 -9.14
CA THR A 372 -11.49 5.72 -9.14
C THR A 372 -12.19 6.63 -10.15
N GLY A 373 -13.51 6.45 -10.32
CA GLY A 373 -14.36 7.27 -11.17
C GLY A 373 -14.18 6.95 -12.65
N SER A 374 -14.80 7.77 -13.50
CA SER A 374 -14.78 7.63 -14.96
C SER A 374 -14.85 9.01 -15.63
N ALA A 375 -14.41 9.09 -16.89
CA ALA A 375 -14.48 10.34 -17.65
C ALA A 375 -15.94 10.67 -18.04
N GLU A 376 -16.73 9.67 -18.40
CA GLU A 376 -18.15 9.76 -18.76
C GLU A 376 -19.01 10.25 -17.60
N GLU A 377 -18.67 9.84 -16.38
CA GLU A 377 -19.36 10.24 -15.15
C GLU A 377 -18.82 11.54 -14.54
N ASN A 378 -17.85 12.20 -15.20
CA ASN A 378 -17.20 13.41 -14.68
C ASN A 378 -16.71 13.24 -13.24
N SER A 379 -16.05 12.12 -12.96
CA SER A 379 -15.59 11.77 -11.60
C SER A 379 -14.18 11.21 -11.58
N LEU A 380 -13.43 11.36 -12.69
CA LEU A 380 -12.19 10.65 -12.92
C LEU A 380 -11.09 11.11 -11.97
N ILE A 381 -10.49 10.17 -11.24
CA ILE A 381 -9.32 10.44 -10.39
C ILE A 381 -8.14 9.61 -10.87
N ILE A 382 -7.02 10.26 -11.17
CA ILE A 382 -5.80 9.62 -11.66
C ILE A 382 -4.65 9.84 -10.66
N ALA A 383 -4.00 8.75 -10.30
CA ALA A 383 -2.80 8.73 -9.48
C ALA A 383 -1.57 8.45 -10.35
N ALA A 384 -0.45 9.12 -10.09
CA ALA A 384 0.81 8.73 -10.72
C ALA A 384 2.01 8.93 -9.81
N HIS A 385 3.14 8.32 -10.18
CA HIS A 385 4.40 8.58 -9.51
C HIS A 385 4.87 10.03 -9.65
N ASN A 386 5.64 10.53 -8.68
CA ASN A 386 6.22 11.88 -8.73
C ASN A 386 7.47 11.99 -9.61
N TYR A 387 7.62 11.08 -10.58
CA TYR A 387 8.70 11.15 -11.57
C TYR A 387 8.57 12.41 -12.41
N LYS A 388 9.70 12.93 -12.89
CA LYS A 388 9.73 14.17 -13.68
C LYS A 388 8.85 14.08 -14.94
N ARG A 389 8.79 12.90 -15.54
CA ARG A 389 7.98 12.57 -16.72
C ARG A 389 6.62 11.97 -16.38
N HIS A 390 6.26 11.87 -15.11
CA HIS A 390 4.90 11.56 -14.67
C HIS A 390 4.37 12.82 -13.99
N PHE A 391 3.83 12.71 -12.78
CA PHE A 391 3.18 13.82 -12.09
C PHE A 391 4.11 14.66 -11.22
N GLY A 392 5.43 14.49 -11.32
CA GLY A 392 6.40 15.22 -10.49
C GLY A 392 6.29 16.74 -10.54
N ASN A 393 5.71 17.29 -11.62
CA ASN A 393 5.56 18.72 -11.85
C ASN A 393 4.11 19.23 -11.89
N ILE A 394 3.09 18.40 -11.61
CA ILE A 394 1.68 18.85 -11.67
C ILE A 394 1.37 19.97 -10.67
N GLY A 395 2.14 20.06 -9.59
CA GLY A 395 2.04 21.16 -8.62
C GLY A 395 2.50 22.52 -9.14
N LEU A 396 3.03 22.59 -10.37
CA LEU A 396 3.43 23.81 -11.06
C LEU A 396 2.36 24.29 -12.06
N LEU A 397 1.25 23.56 -12.22
CA LEU A 397 0.19 23.95 -13.12
C LEU A 397 -0.46 25.25 -12.63
N PRO A 398 -0.56 26.28 -13.49
CA PRO A 398 -1.35 27.45 -13.17
C PRO A 398 -2.84 27.12 -13.25
N GLU A 399 -3.63 27.87 -12.49
CA GLU A 399 -5.09 27.94 -12.71
C GLU A 399 -5.35 28.38 -14.16
N GLY A 400 -6.32 27.74 -14.80
CA GLY A 400 -6.61 27.92 -16.23
C GLY A 400 -5.78 27.06 -17.19
N ALA A 401 -4.87 26.20 -16.68
CA ALA A 401 -4.12 25.30 -17.53
C ALA A 401 -5.01 24.20 -18.12
N THR A 402 -4.83 23.88 -19.40
CA THR A 402 -5.53 22.78 -20.06
C THR A 402 -4.95 21.42 -19.65
N VAL A 403 -5.85 20.48 -19.41
CA VAL A 403 -5.58 19.04 -19.27
C VAL A 403 -6.56 18.32 -20.19
N LYS A 404 -6.10 17.34 -20.97
CA LYS A 404 -6.95 16.60 -21.91
C LYS A 404 -6.84 15.11 -21.63
N PHE A 405 -7.98 14.42 -21.59
CA PHE A 405 -8.04 12.97 -21.52
C PHE A 405 -8.74 12.44 -22.78
N THR A 406 -8.09 11.51 -23.47
CA THR A 406 -8.65 10.83 -24.64
C THR A 406 -8.88 9.37 -24.27
N ALA A 407 -10.13 8.93 -24.15
CA ALA A 407 -10.46 7.54 -23.86
C ALA A 407 -10.11 6.64 -25.05
N VAL A 408 -9.91 5.34 -24.81
CA VAL A 408 -9.67 4.38 -25.92
C VAL A 408 -10.85 4.28 -26.89
N SER A 409 -12.07 4.65 -26.47
CA SER A 409 -13.22 4.79 -27.36
C SER A 409 -13.04 5.89 -28.42
N GLY A 410 -12.08 6.78 -28.24
CA GLY A 410 -11.87 7.98 -29.04
C GLY A 410 -12.57 9.22 -28.48
N ASP A 411 -13.32 9.09 -27.39
CA ASP A 411 -13.97 10.24 -26.73
C ASP A 411 -12.91 11.14 -26.08
N VAL A 412 -13.04 12.45 -26.33
CA VAL A 412 -12.09 13.45 -25.87
C VAL A 412 -12.75 14.34 -24.83
N TYR A 413 -12.08 14.46 -23.69
CA TYR A 413 -12.48 15.29 -22.57
C TYR A 413 -11.41 16.35 -22.33
N GLU A 414 -11.77 17.62 -22.52
CA GLU A 414 -10.90 18.75 -22.22
C GLU A 414 -11.29 19.35 -20.88
N TYR A 415 -10.30 19.60 -20.03
CA TYR A 415 -10.46 20.13 -18.69
C TYR A 415 -9.59 21.37 -18.48
N GLU A 416 -10.03 22.23 -17.56
CA GLU A 416 -9.30 23.41 -17.10
C GLU A 416 -8.94 23.25 -15.62
N VAL A 417 -7.69 23.54 -15.25
CA VAL A 417 -7.23 23.48 -13.85
C VAL A 417 -7.90 24.60 -13.05
N GLU A 418 -8.70 24.24 -12.06
CA GLU A 418 -9.31 25.20 -11.14
C GLU A 418 -8.43 25.44 -9.91
N LYS A 419 -7.80 24.37 -9.39
CA LYS A 419 -7.09 24.46 -8.11
C LYS A 419 -5.97 23.45 -8.00
N VAL A 420 -4.84 23.91 -7.45
CA VAL A 420 -3.76 23.05 -6.98
C VAL A 420 -3.71 23.12 -5.46
N GLU A 421 -3.79 21.96 -4.80
CA GLU A 421 -3.76 21.85 -3.35
C GLU A 421 -2.81 20.75 -2.87
N THR A 422 -2.58 20.72 -1.56
CA THR A 422 -1.75 19.69 -0.92
C THR A 422 -2.53 19.01 0.19
N LEU A 423 -2.94 17.78 -0.05
CA LEU A 423 -3.72 16.97 0.88
C LEU A 423 -2.84 16.11 1.80
N ASN A 424 -3.38 15.80 2.96
CA ASN A 424 -2.82 14.80 3.86
C ASN A 424 -2.99 13.40 3.22
N PRO A 425 -2.04 12.46 3.37
CA PRO A 425 -2.22 11.09 2.87
C PRO A 425 -3.46 10.37 3.41
N TYR A 426 -4.04 10.81 4.53
CA TYR A 426 -5.27 10.26 5.11
C TYR A 426 -6.54 11.04 4.70
N ALA A 427 -6.40 12.13 3.94
CA ALA A 427 -7.52 12.95 3.48
C ALA A 427 -8.20 12.32 2.26
N VAL A 428 -8.68 11.09 2.41
CA VAL A 428 -9.26 10.34 1.29
C VAL A 428 -10.66 10.83 0.99
N ASP A 429 -11.46 11.13 2.01
CA ASP A 429 -12.77 11.75 1.81
C ASP A 429 -12.61 13.08 1.05
N GLU A 430 -11.65 13.92 1.43
CA GLU A 430 -11.34 15.15 0.70
C GLU A 430 -10.94 14.88 -0.77
N MET A 431 -10.15 13.83 -1.03
CA MET A 431 -9.78 13.43 -2.40
C MET A 431 -10.99 13.01 -3.24
N LEU A 432 -11.89 12.21 -2.66
CA LEU A 432 -13.07 11.65 -3.34
C LEU A 432 -14.25 12.63 -3.41
N SER A 433 -14.30 13.60 -2.51
CA SER A 433 -15.38 14.58 -2.43
C SER A 433 -15.14 15.81 -3.29
N GLY A 434 -16.23 16.47 -3.64
CA GLY A 434 -16.26 17.71 -4.43
C GLY A 434 -16.79 17.48 -5.83
N ASP A 435 -17.17 18.58 -6.47
CA ASP A 435 -17.72 18.59 -7.83
C ASP A 435 -16.57 18.85 -8.82
N TRP A 436 -15.61 17.92 -8.88
CA TRP A 436 -14.45 18.02 -9.76
C TRP A 436 -14.53 16.95 -10.85
N ASP A 437 -14.58 17.37 -12.10
CA ASP A 437 -14.76 16.45 -13.23
C ASP A 437 -13.50 15.59 -13.47
N LEU A 438 -12.32 16.12 -13.11
CA LEU A 438 -11.05 15.39 -13.11
C LEU A 438 -10.19 15.80 -11.90
N THR A 439 -9.58 14.81 -11.25
CA THR A 439 -8.56 15.02 -10.21
C THR A 439 -7.27 14.27 -10.51
N LEU A 440 -6.14 14.97 -10.52
CA LEU A 440 -4.80 14.38 -10.67
C LEU A 440 -4.05 14.46 -9.34
N PHE A 441 -3.39 13.38 -8.91
CA PHE A 441 -2.57 13.48 -7.69
C PHE A 441 -1.29 12.66 -7.69
N THR A 442 -0.30 13.16 -6.95
CA THR A 442 0.98 12.48 -6.70
C THR A 442 1.55 12.79 -5.32
N CYS A 443 2.61 12.10 -4.93
CA CYS A 443 3.36 12.43 -3.72
C CYS A 443 4.19 13.70 -3.87
N THR A 444 4.22 14.52 -2.81
CA THR A 444 5.22 15.59 -2.67
C THR A 444 6.65 15.02 -2.67
N TYR A 445 7.66 15.86 -2.90
CA TYR A 445 9.08 15.49 -2.85
C TYR A 445 9.52 14.74 -1.58
N GLY A 446 8.82 14.97 -0.46
CA GLY A 446 9.06 14.28 0.82
C GLY A 446 8.32 12.95 0.98
N GLY A 447 7.39 12.60 0.08
CA GLY A 447 6.52 11.42 0.16
C GLY A 447 5.38 11.52 1.18
N ARG A 448 5.32 12.60 1.96
CA ARG A 448 4.48 12.73 3.16
C ARG A 448 3.08 13.32 2.93
N LYS A 449 2.86 13.92 1.77
CA LYS A 449 1.61 14.61 1.38
C LYS A 449 1.28 14.35 -0.09
N ARG A 450 0.07 14.67 -0.52
CA ARG A 450 -0.38 14.54 -1.91
C ARG A 450 -0.56 15.89 -2.56
N VAL A 451 0.21 16.16 -3.61
CA VAL A 451 -0.08 17.28 -4.52
C VAL A 451 -1.29 16.83 -5.33
N THR A 452 -2.34 17.65 -5.32
CA THR A 452 -3.63 17.33 -5.93
C THR A 452 -4.02 18.50 -6.82
N VAL A 453 -4.37 18.21 -8.06
CA VAL A 453 -4.83 19.17 -9.06
C VAL A 453 -6.28 18.83 -9.35
N ARG A 454 -7.15 19.82 -9.20
CA ARG A 454 -8.58 19.74 -9.46
C ARG A 454 -8.89 20.46 -10.76
N CYS A 455 -9.66 19.81 -11.62
CA CYS A 455 -10.04 20.34 -12.90
C CYS A 455 -11.55 20.21 -13.11
N SER A 456 -12.09 21.11 -13.92
CA SER A 456 -13.46 21.06 -14.42
C SER A 456 -13.47 20.86 -15.94
N LEU A 457 -14.49 20.20 -16.45
CA LEU A 457 -14.69 19.90 -17.85
C LEU A 457 -15.03 21.19 -18.60
N VAL A 458 -14.34 21.42 -19.71
CA VAL A 458 -14.63 22.50 -20.64
C VAL A 458 -15.69 21.98 -21.62
N GLY A 459 -16.87 22.60 -21.58
CA GLY A 459 -18.05 22.18 -22.33
C GLY A 459 -18.03 22.47 -23.82
#